data_AF-A0A8S3JZ69-F1
#
_entry.id   AF-A0A8S3JZ69-F1
#
_cell.length_a   1.000
_cell.length_b   1.000
_cell.length_c   1.000
_cell.angle_alpha   90.00
_cell.angle_beta   90.00
_cell.angle_gamma   90.00
#
_symmetry.space_group_name_H-M   'P 1'
#
loop_
_entity.id
_entity.type
_entity.pdbx_description
1 polymer ?
#
loop_
_entity_poly.entity_id
_entity_poly.type
_entity_poly.pdbx_seq_one_letter_code
_entity_poly.pdbx_strand_id
1 'polypeptide(L)' 'MSTYLVAYVIGAYDYVEAHDSNNVQIRVYTPVGKKERGLFALHTTAKILPFFAEYFGVKYPL' A
#
# COMPACT_ATOMS: atom_id res chain seq x y z
N MET A 1 -18.13 4.43 -4.23
CA MET A 1 -17.37 4.60 -2.97
C MET A 1 -18.11 5.60 -2.10
N SER A 2 -18.22 5.37 -0.80
CA SER A 2 -18.96 6.24 0.15
C SER A 2 -18.14 7.48 0.54
N THR A 3 -18.80 8.56 0.94
CA THR A 3 -18.15 9.85 1.25
C THR A 3 -17.16 9.80 2.41
N TYR A 4 -17.36 8.90 3.37
CA TYR A 4 -16.46 8.75 4.54
C TYR A 4 -15.09 8.13 4.20
N LEU A 5 -14.89 7.63 2.98
CA LEU A 5 -13.61 7.07 2.52
C LEU A 5 -12.74 8.10 1.80
N VAL A 6 -13.23 9.33 1.59
CA VAL A 6 -12.41 10.40 1.00
C VAL A 6 -11.31 10.78 1.99
N ALA A 7 -10.05 10.71 1.55
CA ALA A 7 -8.88 11.03 2.35
C ALA A 7 -7.86 11.85 1.55
N TYR A 8 -7.22 12.81 2.22
CA TYR A 8 -6.07 13.57 1.72
C TYR A 8 -5.09 13.81 2.87
N VAL A 9 -3.79 13.82 2.57
CA VAL A 9 -2.71 14.06 3.52
C VAL A 9 -1.75 15.06 2.88
N ILE A 10 -1.39 16.13 3.60
CA ILE A 10 -0.52 17.19 3.11
C ILE A 10 0.69 17.30 4.04
N GLY A 11 1.90 17.14 3.50
CA GLY A 11 3.14 17.24 4.26
C GLY A 11 4.33 16.62 3.54
N ALA A 12 5.51 16.74 4.16
CA ALA A 12 6.74 16.10 3.69
C ALA A 12 6.88 14.71 4.32
N TYR A 13 7.01 13.68 3.47
CA TYR A 13 7.14 12.29 3.88
C TYR A 13 8.17 11.59 3.00
N ASP A 14 8.87 10.61 3.57
CA ASP A 14 9.56 9.60 2.78
C ASP A 14 8.59 8.47 2.46
N TYR A 15 8.91 7.68 1.44
CA TYR A 15 8.19 6.44 1.18
C TYR A 15 9.13 5.32 0.76
N VAL A 16 8.66 4.09 0.96
CA VAL A 16 9.18 2.88 0.32
C VAL A 16 8.10 2.33 -0.60
N GLU A 17 8.50 1.69 -1.70
CA GLU A 17 7.61 1.25 -2.76
C GLU A 17 7.94 -0.16 -3.23
N ALA A 18 6.92 -0.93 -3.60
CA ALA A 18 7.02 -2.21 -4.29
C ALA A 18 5.80 -2.41 -5.20
N HIS A 19 5.89 -3.37 -6.12
CA HIS A 19 4.75 -3.88 -6.86
C HIS A 19 4.42 -5.29 -6.36
N ASP A 20 3.14 -5.62 -6.29
CA ASP A 20 2.69 -6.98 -6.02
C ASP A 20 2.69 -7.85 -7.30
N SER A 21 2.31 -9.12 -7.19
CA SER A 21 2.23 -10.04 -8.34
C SER A 21 1.11 -9.69 -9.34
N ASN A 22 0.17 -8.83 -8.96
CA ASN A 22 -0.88 -8.29 -9.82
C ASN A 22 -0.50 -6.92 -10.41
N ASN A 23 0.75 -6.49 -10.24
CA ASN A 23 1.28 -5.20 -10.69
C ASN A 23 0.61 -3.98 -10.02
N VAL A 24 0.04 -4.15 -8.82
CA VAL A 24 -0.46 -3.05 -8.00
C VAL A 24 0.72 -2.36 -7.31
N GLN A 25 0.81 -1.05 -7.48
CA GLN A 25 1.83 -0.23 -6.83
C GLN A 25 1.47 0.04 -5.37
N ILE A 26 2.32 -0.40 -4.45
CA ILE A 26 2.13 -0.27 -3.00
C ILE A 26 3.18 0.67 -2.45
N ARG A 27 2.74 1.70 -1.71
CA ARG A 27 3.61 2.67 -1.03
C ARG A 27 3.31 2.73 0.46
N VAL A 28 4.38 2.77 1.25
CA VAL A 28 4.29 3.05 2.70
C VAL A 28 4.97 4.37 2.97
N TYR A 29 4.19 5.37 3.39
CA TYR A 29 4.69 6.69 3.74
C TYR A 29 5.06 6.75 5.23
N THR A 30 6.19 7.39 5.54
CA THR A 30 6.67 7.60 6.91
C THR A 30 7.24 9.02 7.07
N PRO A 31 7.38 9.53 8.31
CA PRO A 31 8.08 10.80 8.52
C PRO A 31 9.50 10.76 7.95
N VAL A 32 9.97 11.91 7.47
CA VAL A 32 11.30 12.05 6.88
C VAL A 32 12.39 11.46 7.81
N GLY A 33 13.29 10.67 7.23
CA GLY A 33 14.36 9.97 7.94
C GLY A 33 13.95 8.63 8.58
N LYS A 34 12.70 8.18 8.41
CA LYS A 34 12.19 6.93 9.02
C LYS A 34 11.70 5.90 7.99
N LYS A 35 12.03 6.03 6.70
CA LYS A 35 11.56 5.16 5.61
C LYS A 35 11.82 3.67 5.83
N GLU A 36 12.95 3.31 6.45
CA GLU A 36 13.32 1.91 6.70
C GLU A 36 12.31 1.17 7.60
N ARG A 37 11.65 1.90 8.51
CA ARG A 37 10.60 1.33 9.37
C ARG A 37 9.37 0.88 8.58
N GLY A 38 9.19 1.39 7.35
CA GLY A 38 8.09 1.03 6.46
C GLY A 38 8.31 -0.29 5.70
N LEU A 39 9.53 -0.83 5.67
CA LEU A 39 9.86 -2.00 4.84
C LEU A 39 9.08 -3.25 5.24
N PHE A 40 8.92 -3.51 6.54
CA PHE A 40 8.15 -4.66 7.01
C PHE A 40 6.69 -4.59 6.55
N ALA A 41 6.05 -3.43 6.69
CA ALA A 41 4.68 -3.20 6.25
C ALA A 41 4.55 -3.35 4.72
N LEU A 42 5.52 -2.84 3.96
CA LEU A 42 5.55 -2.93 2.50
C LEU A 42 5.62 -4.40 2.04
N HIS A 43 6.61 -5.15 2.54
CA HIS A 43 6.80 -6.56 2.16
C HIS A 43 5.63 -7.46 2.58
N THR A 44 4.98 -7.13 3.69
CA THR A 44 3.81 -7.87 4.18
C THR A 44 2.60 -7.58 3.28
N THR A 45 2.34 -6.30 2.98
CA THR A 45 1.21 -5.88 2.14
C THR A 45 1.32 -6.42 0.71
N ALA A 46 2.53 -6.45 0.15
CA ALA A 46 2.80 -7.02 -1.17
C ALA A 46 2.48 -8.52 -1.29
N LYS A 47 2.37 -9.25 -0.16
CA LYS A 47 1.91 -10.65 -0.12
C LYS A 47 0.41 -10.77 0.19
N ILE A 48 -0.09 -9.89 1.06
CA ILE A 48 -1.50 -9.90 1.49
C ILE A 48 -2.45 -9.49 0.36
N LEU A 49 -2.09 -8.50 -0.44
CA LEU A 49 -2.99 -7.97 -1.47
C LEU A 49 -3.28 -9.02 -2.57
N PRO A 50 -2.29 -9.74 -3.12
CA PRO A 50 -2.54 -10.87 -4.02
C PRO A 50 -3.32 -12.00 -3.35
N PHE A 51 -3.04 -12.32 -2.09
CA PHE A 51 -3.76 -13.36 -1.36
C PHE A 51 -5.26 -13.07 -1.30
N PHE A 52 -5.65 -11.83 -0.98
CA PHE A 52 -7.08 -11.48 -0.97
C PHE A 52 -7.68 -11.44 -2.37
N ALA A 53 -6.92 -11.02 -3.38
CA ALA A 53 -7.39 -11.06 -4.77
C ALA A 53 -7.71 -12.49 -5.22
N GLU A 54 -6.85 -13.46 -4.86
CA GLU A 54 -7.07 -14.89 -5.11
C GLU A 54 -8.25 -15.42 -4.28
N TYR A 55 -8.26 -15.15 -2.97
CA TYR A 55 -9.27 -15.65 -2.05
C TYR A 55 -10.70 -15.19 -2.40
N PHE A 56 -10.86 -13.91 -2.78
CA PHE A 56 -12.17 -13.37 -3.16
C PHE A 56 -12.49 -13.55 -4.66
N GLY A 57 -11.51 -13.95 -5.48
CA GLY A 57 -11.65 -14.02 -6.93
C GLY A 57 -11.85 -12.66 -7.60
N VAL A 58 -11.53 -11.55 -6.91
CA VAL A 58 -11.73 -10.18 -7.37
C VAL A 58 -10.43 -9.40 -7.19
N LYS A 59 -9.91 -8.82 -8.28
CA LYS A 59 -8.70 -8.00 -8.26
C LYS A 59 -8.92 -6.69 -7.52
N TYR A 60 -7.84 -6.15 -6.95
CA TYR A 60 -7.84 -4.79 -6.44
C TYR A 60 -8.14 -3.80 -7.59
N PRO A 61 -9.13 -2.90 -7.44
CA PRO A 61 -9.67 -2.13 -8.57
C PRO A 61 -8.97 -0.79 -8.85
N LEU A 62 -7.92 -0.42 -8.10
CA LEU A 62 -7.18 0.83 -8.28
C LEU A 62 -5.79 0.60 -8.88
#